data_AF-A0A6J4IED3-F1
#
_entry.id   AF-A0A6J4IED3-F1
#
_cell.length_a   1.000
_cell.length_b   1.000
_cell.length_c   1.000
_cell.angle_alpha   90.00
_cell.angle_beta   90.00
_cell.angle_gamma   90.00
#
_symmetry.space_group_name_H-M   'P 1'
#
loop_
_entity.id
_entity.type
_entity.pdbx_description
1 polymer ?
#
loop_
_entity_poly.entity_id
_entity_poly.type
_entity_poly.pdbx_seq_one_letter_code
_entity_poly.pdbx_strand_id
1 'polypeptide(L)'
;PPPSRHAAPWSPPARPAKPRRDGLDRDTGRLLAIGFAVAWILCPAVEPVPTHDVDYPLWQLPFELATLGTIVAAVVALWRGSRNSARLGLAAGLAMAVMTMICPLAGHTPVGWWTWLQTGLSLAVMATSAVLHRYRPA
;
A
#
# COMPACT_ATOMS: atom_id res chain seq x y z
N PRO A 1 26.65 11.03 60.40
CA PRO A 1 25.73 11.57 59.35
C PRO A 1 25.02 10.44 58.60
N PRO A 2 23.68 10.45 58.47
CA PRO A 2 22.99 9.46 57.65
C PRO A 2 23.21 9.76 56.15
N PRO A 3 23.27 8.74 55.28
CA PRO A 3 23.51 8.93 53.85
C PRO A 3 22.31 9.59 53.15
N SER A 4 22.60 10.58 52.32
CA SER A 4 21.62 11.28 51.48
C SER A 4 21.03 10.33 50.44
N ARG A 5 19.74 10.02 50.55
CA ARG A 5 18.99 9.32 49.50
C ARG A 5 18.84 10.25 48.31
N HIS A 6 19.61 10.01 47.25
CA HIS A 6 19.36 10.63 45.95
C HIS A 6 17.95 10.22 45.49
N ALA A 7 17.06 11.21 45.38
CA ALA A 7 15.75 11.00 44.81
C ALA A 7 15.92 10.51 43.37
N ALA A 8 15.34 9.34 43.05
CA ALA A 8 15.34 8.83 41.69
C ALA A 8 14.69 9.87 40.75
N PRO A 9 15.23 10.09 39.54
CA PRO A 9 14.65 11.03 38.58
C PRO A 9 13.21 10.63 38.30
N TRP A 10 12.28 11.55 38.56
CA TRP A 10 10.88 11.36 38.21
C TRP A 10 10.76 11.13 36.70
N SER A 11 10.28 9.95 36.32
CA SER A 11 9.95 9.62 34.93
C SER A 11 8.43 9.75 34.76
N PRO A 12 7.93 10.59 33.84
CA PRO A 12 6.49 10.68 33.62
C PRO A 12 5.94 9.31 33.19
N PRO A 13 4.73 8.93 33.65
CA PRO A 13 4.10 7.71 33.19
C PRO A 13 3.90 7.78 31.67
N ALA A 14 4.48 6.82 30.95
CA ALA A 14 4.29 6.70 29.51
C ALA A 14 2.79 6.59 29.22
N ARG A 15 2.22 7.59 28.53
CA ARG A 15 0.82 7.52 28.12
C ARG A 15 0.64 6.29 27.21
N PRO A 16 -0.32 5.40 27.51
CA PRO A 16 -0.61 4.29 26.61
C PRO A 16 -0.99 4.85 25.25
N ALA A 17 -0.37 4.32 24.19
CA ALA A 17 -0.68 4.73 22.82
C ALA A 17 -2.16 4.48 22.55
N LYS A 18 -2.88 5.49 22.04
CA LYS A 18 -4.28 5.32 21.66
C LYS A 18 -4.36 4.25 20.55
N PRO A 19 -5.25 3.25 20.67
CA PRO A 19 -5.45 2.26 19.62
C PRO A 19 -5.84 2.95 18.32
N ARG A 20 -5.27 2.51 17.19
CA ARG A 20 -5.66 3.03 15.87
C ARG A 20 -7.07 2.59 15.54
N ARG A 21 -7.77 3.41 14.74
CA ARG A 21 -9.17 3.15 14.34
C ARG A 21 -9.32 1.95 13.39
N ASP A 22 -8.22 1.43 12.87
CA ASP A 22 -8.16 0.25 12.02
C ASP A 22 -7.82 -1.03 12.78
N GLY A 23 -7.61 -0.97 14.10
CA GLY A 23 -7.29 -2.13 14.93
C GLY A 23 -5.83 -2.61 14.80
N LEU A 24 -5.02 -1.92 14.00
CA LEU A 24 -3.60 -2.24 13.85
C LEU A 24 -2.74 -1.52 14.88
N ASP A 25 -1.61 -2.14 15.22
CA ASP A 25 -0.53 -1.41 15.86
C ASP A 25 0.09 -0.37 14.90
N ARG A 26 0.68 0.69 15.47
CA ARG A 26 1.22 1.81 14.69
C ARG A 26 2.32 1.37 13.74
N ASP A 27 3.18 0.46 14.18
CA ASP A 27 4.32 0.00 13.39
C ASP A 27 3.88 -0.98 12.31
N THR A 28 2.95 -1.89 12.62
CA THR A 28 2.33 -2.77 11.62
C THR A 28 1.64 -1.98 10.51
N GLY A 29 0.84 -0.96 10.85
CA GLY A 29 0.17 -0.15 9.85
C GLY A 29 1.14 0.67 8.98
N ARG A 30 2.29 1.09 9.52
CA ARG A 30 3.35 1.76 8.74
C ARG A 30 4.09 0.77 7.84
N LEU A 31 4.45 -0.40 8.34
CA LEU A 31 5.11 -1.45 7.56
C LEU A 31 4.26 -1.86 6.36
N LEU A 32 2.94 -2.03 6.56
CA LEU A 32 2.03 -2.34 5.47
C LEU A 32 1.92 -1.19 4.46
N ALA A 33 1.89 0.07 4.92
CA ALA A 33 1.89 1.23 4.02
C ALA A 33 3.17 1.33 3.19
N ILE A 34 4.32 1.06 3.81
CA ILE A 34 5.61 0.98 3.12
C ILE A 34 5.60 -0.17 2.11
N GLY A 35 5.15 -1.36 2.52
CA GLY A 35 5.05 -2.52 1.63
C GLY A 35 4.17 -2.26 0.40
N PHE A 36 3.03 -1.60 0.59
CA PHE A 36 2.14 -1.19 -0.51
C PHE A 36 2.81 -0.17 -1.44
N ALA A 37 3.49 0.83 -0.87
CA ALA A 37 4.21 1.82 -1.66
C ALA A 37 5.35 1.18 -2.46
N VAL A 38 6.11 0.28 -1.85
CA VAL A 38 7.21 -0.46 -2.51
C VAL A 38 6.67 -1.35 -3.62
N ALA A 39 5.60 -2.13 -3.36
CA ALA A 39 4.96 -2.96 -4.37
C ALA A 39 4.55 -2.14 -5.60
N TRP A 40 3.98 -0.94 -5.37
CA TRP A 40 3.59 -0.05 -6.46
C TRP A 40 4.78 0.56 -7.21
N ILE A 41 5.83 1.04 -6.52
CA ILE A 41 7.03 1.60 -7.17
C ILE A 41 7.78 0.54 -7.98
N LEU A 42 7.81 -0.69 -7.48
CA LEU A 42 8.52 -1.78 -8.15
C LEU A 42 7.90 -2.11 -9.51
N CYS A 43 6.57 -1.97 -9.67
CA CYS A 43 5.86 -2.26 -10.92
C CYS A 43 6.41 -1.52 -12.15
N PRO A 44 6.49 -0.16 -12.17
CA PRO A 44 7.10 0.57 -13.29
C PRO A 44 8.63 0.45 -13.30
N ALA A 45 9.28 0.29 -12.14
CA ALA A 45 10.74 0.23 -12.09
C ALA A 45 11.34 -1.00 -12.77
N VAL A 46 10.59 -2.10 -12.81
CA VAL A 46 10.98 -3.36 -13.48
C VAL A 46 10.24 -3.57 -14.81
N GLU A 47 9.52 -2.55 -15.28
CA GLU A 47 8.84 -2.59 -16.57
C GLU A 47 9.88 -2.69 -17.70
N PRO A 48 9.72 -3.67 -18.62
CA PRO A 48 10.63 -3.81 -19.75
C PRO A 48 10.51 -2.61 -20.69
N VAL A 49 11.66 -2.01 -21.04
CA VAL A 49 11.71 -0.90 -22.01
C VAL A 49 11.15 -1.39 -23.35
N PRO A 50 10.19 -0.68 -23.96
CA PRO A 50 9.65 -1.08 -25.25
C PRO A 50 10.77 -1.11 -26.30
N THR A 51 10.78 -2.16 -27.13
CA THR A 51 11.81 -2.35 -28.15
C THR A 51 11.62 -1.46 -29.38
N HIS A 52 10.44 -0.85 -29.53
CA HIS A 52 10.01 -0.02 -30.65
C HIS A 52 9.26 1.21 -30.12
N ASP A 53 9.13 2.27 -30.93
CA ASP A 53 8.31 3.43 -30.58
C ASP A 53 6.85 3.00 -30.43
N VAL A 54 6.31 3.14 -29.21
CA VAL A 54 4.90 2.89 -28.89
C VAL A 54 4.23 4.24 -28.74
N ASP A 55 3.30 4.57 -29.63
CA ASP A 55 2.46 5.76 -29.48
C ASP A 55 1.63 5.61 -28.20
N TYR A 56 1.88 6.46 -27.21
CA TYR A 56 1.19 6.39 -25.93
C TYR A 56 -0.30 6.76 -26.12
N PRO A 57 -1.24 5.83 -25.85
CA PRO A 57 -2.65 6.11 -26.05
C PRO A 57 -3.20 7.03 -24.96
N LEU A 58 -3.50 8.28 -25.32
CA LEU A 58 -4.05 9.27 -24.38
C LEU A 58 -5.38 8.84 -23.72
N TRP A 59 -6.10 7.89 -24.31
CA TRP A 59 -7.32 7.32 -23.72
C TRP A 59 -7.05 6.47 -22.47
N GLN A 60 -5.81 5.98 -22.27
CA GLN A 60 -5.38 5.22 -21.10
C GLN A 60 -5.13 6.11 -19.88
N LEU A 61 -4.79 7.38 -20.11
CA LEU A 61 -4.39 8.34 -19.09
C LEU A 61 -5.40 8.49 -17.91
N PRO A 62 -6.73 8.50 -18.13
CA PRO A 62 -7.70 8.50 -17.03
C PRO A 62 -7.61 7.27 -16.12
N PHE A 63 -7.31 6.09 -16.67
CA PHE A 63 -7.19 4.84 -15.89
C PHE A 63 -5.92 4.84 -15.05
N GLU A 64 -4.82 5.36 -15.60
CA GLU A 64 -3.57 5.52 -14.86
C GLU A 64 -3.71 6.51 -13.71
N LEU A 65 -4.33 7.67 -13.96
CA LEU A 65 -4.60 8.67 -12.92
C LEU A 65 -5.53 8.13 -11.84
N ALA A 66 -6.58 7.38 -12.21
CA ALA A 66 -7.47 6.74 -11.25
C ALA A 66 -6.74 5.67 -10.41
N THR A 67 -5.89 4.87 -11.04
CA THR A 67 -5.08 3.85 -10.36
C THR A 67 -4.08 4.49 -9.40
N LEU A 68 -3.34 5.52 -9.86
CA LEU A 68 -2.44 6.29 -9.00
C LEU A 68 -3.18 6.91 -7.81
N GLY A 69 -4.30 7.57 -8.07
CA GLY A 69 -5.11 8.21 -7.04
C GLY A 69 -5.62 7.24 -5.98
N THR A 70 -6.09 6.07 -6.41
CA THR A 70 -6.58 5.02 -5.48
C THR A 70 -5.46 4.43 -4.63
N ILE A 71 -4.27 4.21 -5.21
CA ILE A 71 -3.09 3.71 -4.48
C ILE A 71 -2.59 4.75 -3.47
N VAL A 72 -2.45 6.02 -3.87
CA VAL A 72 -2.06 7.09 -2.95
C VAL A 72 -3.07 7.22 -1.81
N ALA A 73 -4.37 7.18 -2.11
CA ALA A 73 -5.41 7.21 -1.09
C ALA A 73 -5.32 6.02 -0.14
N ALA A 74 -5.05 4.81 -0.65
CA ALA A 74 -4.87 3.61 0.16
C ALA A 74 -3.65 3.71 1.08
N VAL A 75 -2.49 4.13 0.55
CA VAL A 75 -1.25 4.32 1.34
C VAL A 75 -1.46 5.38 2.41
N VAL A 76 -2.05 6.53 2.08
CA VAL A 76 -2.33 7.60 3.06
C VAL A 76 -3.32 7.12 4.12
N ALA A 77 -4.37 6.40 3.74
CA ALA A 77 -5.33 5.84 4.68
C ALA A 77 -4.69 4.82 5.63
N LEU A 78 -3.78 3.99 5.12
CA LEU A 78 -3.04 3.00 5.90
C LEU A 78 -1.97 3.67 6.79
N TRP A 79 -1.31 4.73 6.31
CA TRP A 79 -0.35 5.51 7.11
C TRP A 79 -1.04 6.25 8.26
N ARG A 80 -2.23 6.82 8.02
CA ARG A 80 -3.02 7.57 9.01
C ARG A 80 -3.83 6.68 9.94
N GLY A 81 -3.92 5.37 9.70
CA GLY A 81 -4.73 4.43 10.48
C GLY A 81 -6.23 4.67 10.37
N SER A 82 -6.69 4.97 9.15
CA SER A 82 -8.09 5.21 8.85
C SER A 82 -8.92 3.92 8.89
N ARG A 83 -10.18 4.00 9.36
CA ARG A 83 -11.16 2.91 9.27
C ARG A 83 -11.56 2.55 7.83
N ASN A 84 -11.04 3.23 6.81
CA ASN A 84 -11.28 2.86 5.40
C ASN A 84 -10.07 2.19 4.73
N SER A 85 -8.96 2.02 5.44
CA SER A 85 -7.70 1.48 4.92
C SER A 85 -7.85 0.14 4.18
N ALA A 86 -8.57 -0.83 4.77
CA ALA A 86 -8.80 -2.13 4.15
C ALA A 86 -9.61 -2.07 2.84
N ARG A 87 -10.65 -1.21 2.77
CA ARG A 87 -11.45 -1.04 1.55
C ARG A 87 -10.65 -0.36 0.45
N LEU A 88 -9.86 0.65 0.83
CA LEU A 88 -9.00 1.36 -0.11
C LEU A 88 -7.87 0.48 -0.62
N GLY A 89 -7.31 -0.40 0.22
CA GLY A 89 -6.32 -1.39 -0.21
C GLY A 89 -6.87 -2.42 -1.20
N LEU A 90 -8.11 -2.90 -0.98
CA LEU A 90 -8.80 -3.74 -1.97
C LEU A 90 -9.04 -3.00 -3.29
N ALA A 91 -9.51 -1.76 -3.23
CA ALA A 91 -9.72 -0.94 -4.41
C ALA A 91 -8.41 -0.68 -5.18
N ALA A 92 -7.32 -0.40 -4.48
CA ALA A 92 -5.99 -0.22 -5.06
C ALA A 92 -5.48 -1.51 -5.74
N GLY A 93 -5.59 -2.67 -5.09
CA GLY A 93 -5.20 -3.94 -5.70
C GLY A 93 -6.05 -4.32 -6.91
N LEU A 94 -7.35 -4.01 -6.89
CA LEU A 94 -8.23 -4.20 -8.04
C LEU A 94 -7.85 -3.25 -9.19
N ALA A 95 -7.58 -1.98 -8.90
CA ALA A 95 -7.15 -1.01 -9.91
C ALA A 95 -5.83 -1.44 -10.56
N MET A 96 -4.86 -1.93 -9.77
CA MET A 96 -3.62 -2.50 -10.30
C MET A 96 -3.88 -3.68 -11.24
N ALA A 97 -4.76 -4.62 -10.84
CA ALA A 97 -5.09 -5.78 -11.67
C ALA A 97 -5.80 -5.39 -12.98
N VAL A 98 -6.69 -4.38 -12.93
CA VAL A 98 -7.33 -3.83 -14.14
C VAL A 98 -6.29 -3.20 -15.05
N MET A 99 -5.35 -2.42 -14.50
CA MET A 99 -4.27 -1.81 -15.27
C MET A 99 -3.41 -2.87 -15.97
N THR A 100 -3.06 -3.95 -15.27
CA THR A 100 -2.34 -5.11 -15.86
C THR A 100 -3.04 -5.68 -17.10
N MET A 101 -4.37 -5.68 -17.12
CA MET A 101 -5.16 -6.14 -18.26
C MET A 101 -5.29 -5.10 -19.37
N ILE A 102 -5.27 -3.80 -19.03
CA ILE A 102 -5.38 -2.70 -20.01
C ILE A 102 -4.07 -2.54 -20.79
N CYS A 103 -2.89 -2.77 -20.18
CA CYS A 103 -1.60 -2.65 -20.86
C CYS A 103 -1.50 -3.45 -22.19
N PRO A 104 -1.90 -4.73 -22.25
CA PRO A 104 -1.99 -5.47 -23.51
C PRO A 104 -2.92 -4.86 -24.56
N LEU A 105 -4.06 -4.30 -24.13
CA LEU A 105 -5.03 -3.67 -25.05
C LEU A 105 -4.47 -2.39 -25.68
N ALA A 106 -3.53 -1.73 -25.00
CA ALA A 106 -2.82 -0.55 -25.50
C ALA A 106 -1.67 -0.88 -26.47
N GLY A 107 -1.46 -2.15 -26.81
CA GLY A 107 -0.43 -2.59 -27.74
C GLY A 107 0.90 -2.98 -27.09
N HIS A 108 1.00 -2.94 -25.76
CA HIS A 108 2.17 -3.46 -25.05
C HIS A 108 2.08 -4.98 -24.96
N THR A 109 2.97 -5.72 -25.63
CA THR A 109 2.97 -7.18 -25.53
C THR A 109 3.14 -7.63 -24.07
N PRO A 110 2.32 -8.55 -23.54
CA PRO A 110 2.48 -9.04 -22.18
C PRO A 110 3.84 -9.72 -22.04
N VAL A 111 4.71 -9.12 -21.24
CA VAL A 111 6.04 -9.68 -20.97
C VAL A 111 5.85 -10.70 -19.85
N GLY A 112 5.78 -11.98 -20.22
CA GLY A 112 5.20 -13.04 -19.38
C GLY A 112 5.59 -12.98 -17.90
N TRP A 113 6.88 -12.85 -17.57
CA TRP A 113 7.34 -12.79 -16.18
C TRP A 113 6.89 -11.53 -15.41
N TRP A 114 6.83 -10.37 -16.08
CA TRP A 114 6.40 -9.10 -15.49
C TRP A 114 4.91 -9.12 -15.19
N THR A 115 4.09 -9.67 -16.10
CA THR A 115 2.64 -9.83 -15.89
C THR A 115 2.35 -10.72 -14.67
N TRP A 116 3.10 -11.81 -14.48
CA TRP A 116 2.99 -12.65 -13.29
C TRP A 116 3.41 -11.92 -12.01
N LEU A 117 4.49 -11.13 -12.06
CA LEU A 117 4.93 -10.31 -10.92
C LEU A 117 3.86 -9.29 -10.52
N GLN A 118 3.31 -8.54 -11.48
CA GLN A 118 2.29 -7.53 -11.23
C GLN A 118 0.97 -8.14 -10.73
N THR A 119 0.58 -9.29 -11.27
CA THR A 119 -0.57 -10.07 -10.77
C THR A 119 -0.34 -10.53 -9.34
N GLY A 120 0.86 -11.04 -9.03
CA GLY A 120 1.24 -11.46 -7.69
C GLY A 120 1.19 -10.32 -6.67
N LEU A 121 1.72 -9.15 -7.02
CA LEU A 121 1.69 -7.96 -6.17
C LEU A 121 0.25 -7.47 -5.93
N SER A 122 -0.59 -7.47 -6.98
CA SER A 122 -2.01 -7.09 -6.88
C SER A 122 -2.77 -8.05 -5.97
N LEU A 123 -2.56 -9.35 -6.12
CA LEU A 123 -3.16 -10.38 -5.26
C LEU A 123 -2.67 -10.26 -3.81
N ALA A 124 -1.38 -10.01 -3.59
CA ALA A 124 -0.83 -9.82 -2.24
C ALA A 124 -1.48 -8.61 -1.54
N VAL A 125 -1.56 -7.47 -2.23
CA VAL A 125 -2.24 -6.26 -1.76
C VAL A 125 -3.70 -6.54 -1.40
N MET A 126 -4.42 -7.24 -2.26
CA MET A 126 -5.82 -7.61 -1.99
C MET A 126 -5.95 -8.60 -0.82
N ALA A 127 -5.09 -9.62 -0.76
CA ALA A 127 -5.11 -10.63 0.30
C ALA A 127 -4.81 -9.99 1.67
N THR A 128 -3.78 -9.16 1.77
CA THR A 128 -3.49 -8.40 2.99
C THR A 128 -4.67 -7.51 3.38
N SER A 129 -5.28 -6.81 2.41
CA SER A 129 -6.43 -5.94 2.68
C SER A 129 -7.68 -6.72 3.12
N ALA A 130 -7.93 -7.90 2.55
CA ALA A 130 -9.02 -8.79 2.93
C ALA A 130 -8.82 -9.35 4.34
N VAL A 131 -7.59 -9.74 4.67
CA VAL A 131 -7.21 -10.18 6.02
C VAL A 131 -7.45 -9.05 7.03
N LEU A 132 -6.98 -7.83 6.73
CA LEU A 132 -7.23 -6.65 7.56
C LEU A 132 -8.72 -6.35 7.74
N HIS A 133 -9.53 -6.56 6.70
CA HIS A 133 -10.98 -6.37 6.79
C HIS A 133 -11.62 -7.37 7.75
N ARG A 134 -11.14 -8.62 7.79
CA ARG A 134 -11.67 -9.67 8.68
C ARG A 134 -11.30 -9.46 10.14
N TYR A 135 -10.12 -8.90 10.43
CA TYR A 135 -9.67 -8.65 11.80
C TYR A 135 -10.16 -7.33 12.41
N ARG A 136 -11.05 -6.60 11.73
CA ARG A 136 -11.64 -5.39 12.31
C ARG A 136 -12.57 -5.74 13.48
N PRO A 137 -12.32 -5.20 14.69
CA PRO A 137 -13.33 -5.23 15.74
C PRO A 137 -14.57 -4.42 15.28
N ALA A 138 -15.75 -4.96 15.55
CA ALA A 138 -17.05 -4.38 15.19
C ALA A 138 -17.22 -2.96 15.75
#